data_AF-A0A2N1W1V3-F1
#
_entry.id   AF-A0A2N1W1V3-F1
#
_cell.length_a   1.000
_cell.length_b   1.000
_cell.length_c   1.000
_cell.angle_alpha   90.00
_cell.angle_beta   90.00
_cell.angle_gamma   90.00
#
_symmetry.space_group_name_H-M   'P 1'
#
loop_
_entity.id
_entity.type
_entity.pdbx_description
1 polymer ?
#
loop_
_entity_poly.entity_id
_entity_poly.type
_entity_poly.pdbx_seq_one_letter_code
_entity_poly.pdbx_strand_id
1 'polypeptide(L)'
;MAERYVHLDGNLYYDSKEKVIVKNMGNRYVYVRHDRRTKSKDLPQKELKRESDNTNKNLIRISDGIFFDKVLIQIYRMINGKLVLYSKDRRKEAKAVPADRRKKK
;
A
#
# COMPACT_ATOMS: atom_id res chain seq x y z
N MET A 1 12.84 -15.82 -15.23
CA MET A 1 11.52 -15.92 -14.57
C MET A 1 11.38 -14.70 -13.68
N ALA A 2 10.32 -13.90 -13.80
CA ALA A 2 10.15 -12.72 -12.93
C ALA A 2 9.79 -13.19 -11.51
N GLU A 3 10.47 -12.64 -10.48
CA GLU A 3 10.16 -12.93 -9.09
C GLU A 3 8.72 -12.49 -8.77
N ARG A 4 7.91 -13.41 -8.23
CA ARG A 4 6.51 -13.12 -7.88
C ARG A 4 6.41 -12.11 -6.74
N TYR A 5 7.27 -12.23 -5.74
CA TYR A 5 7.26 -11.38 -4.56
C TYR A 5 8.47 -10.45 -4.59
N VAL A 6 8.23 -9.17 -4.87
CA VAL A 6 9.28 -8.15 -4.91
C VAL A 6 9.39 -7.54 -3.52
N HIS A 7 10.59 -7.54 -2.93
CA HIS A 7 10.84 -6.94 -1.63
C HIS A 7 10.61 -5.42 -1.68
N LEU A 8 9.95 -4.86 -0.66
CA LEU A 8 9.65 -3.42 -0.57
C LEU A 8 10.42 -2.76 0.57
N ASP A 9 10.06 -3.10 1.80
CA ASP A 9 10.65 -2.53 3.02
C ASP A 9 10.33 -3.43 4.23
N GLY A 10 11.34 -3.75 5.02
CA GLY A 10 11.20 -4.66 6.16
C GLY A 10 10.58 -5.99 5.76
N ASN A 11 9.41 -6.32 6.32
CA ASN A 11 8.70 -7.56 6.00
C ASN A 11 7.63 -7.39 4.91
N LEU A 12 7.61 -6.27 4.18
CA LEU A 12 6.63 -5.98 3.13
C LEU A 12 7.15 -6.39 1.75
N TYR A 13 6.26 -6.98 0.97
CA TYR A 13 6.51 -7.45 -0.39
C TYR A 13 5.35 -7.07 -1.30
N TYR A 14 5.66 -6.88 -2.58
CA TYR A 14 4.68 -6.71 -3.64
C TYR A 14 4.48 -8.04 -4.37
N ASP A 15 3.26 -8.55 -4.38
CA ASP A 15 2.89 -9.67 -5.26
C ASP A 15 2.61 -9.12 -6.66
N SER A 16 3.54 -9.32 -7.59
CA SER A 16 3.47 -8.84 -8.97
C SER A 16 2.36 -9.52 -9.79
N LYS A 17 1.96 -10.73 -9.40
CA LYS A 17 0.88 -11.49 -10.06
C LYS A 17 -0.49 -10.96 -9.65
N GLU A 18 -0.72 -10.80 -8.35
CA GLU A 18 -2.01 -10.36 -7.81
C GLU A 18 -2.14 -8.83 -7.71
N LYS A 19 -1.03 -8.11 -7.86
CA LYS A 19 -0.90 -6.65 -7.73
C LYS A 19 -1.33 -6.15 -6.35
N VAL A 20 -0.87 -6.81 -5.31
CA VAL A 20 -1.22 -6.51 -3.90
C VAL A 20 0.02 -6.43 -3.04
N ILE A 21 -0.07 -5.69 -1.94
CA ILE A 21 1.00 -5.64 -0.93
C ILE A 21 0.71 -6.72 0.12
N VAL A 22 1.74 -7.50 0.43
CA VAL A 22 1.70 -8.58 1.41
C VAL A 22 2.81 -8.41 2.43
N LYS A 23 2.59 -8.91 3.65
CA LYS A 23 3.59 -8.98 4.71
C LYS A 23 4.03 -10.43 4.86
N ASN A 24 5.33 -10.67 4.81
CA ASN A 24 5.91 -11.97 5.15
C ASN A 24 5.88 -12.15 6.68
N MET A 25 5.26 -13.24 7.13
CA MET A 25 5.22 -13.67 8.54
C MET A 25 5.99 -14.98 8.75
N GLY A 26 7.11 -15.15 8.05
CA GLY A 26 7.97 -16.33 8.10
C GLY A 26 7.54 -17.37 7.08
N ASN A 27 6.49 -18.13 7.39
CA ASN A 27 6.00 -19.23 6.54
C ASN A 27 4.83 -18.85 5.63
N ARG A 28 4.30 -17.62 5.73
CA ARG A 28 3.11 -17.19 5.00
C ARG A 28 3.15 -15.70 4.66
N TYR A 29 2.49 -15.38 3.55
CA TYR A 29 2.22 -14.00 3.15
C TYR A 29 0.79 -13.63 3.53
N VAL A 30 0.63 -12.49 4.21
CA VAL A 30 -0.67 -11.96 4.63
C VAL A 30 -0.91 -10.63 3.94
N TYR A 31 -2.11 -10.41 3.38
CA TYR A 31 -2.45 -9.15 2.73
C TYR A 31 -2.37 -7.97 3.70
N VAL A 32 -1.77 -6.88 3.23
CA VAL A 32 -1.66 -5.64 3.99
C VAL A 32 -2.69 -4.65 3.46
N ARG A 33 -3.30 -3.91 4.37
CA ARG A 33 -4.25 -2.85 4.01
C ARG A 33 -3.46 -1.62 3.63
N HIS A 34 -3.91 -0.93 2.59
CA HIS A 34 -3.40 0.41 2.32
C HIS A 34 -3.77 1.31 3.50
N ASP A 35 -2.79 2.05 4.01
CA ASP A 35 -3.10 3.10 4.94
C ASP A 35 -3.65 4.30 4.15
N ARG A 36 -4.95 4.52 4.29
CA ARG A 36 -5.64 5.67 3.70
C ARG A 36 -5.96 6.72 4.77
N ARG A 37 -5.57 6.45 6.02
CA ARG A 37 -5.76 7.41 7.10
C ARG A 37 -4.56 8.34 7.03
N THR A 38 -4.66 9.38 6.23
CA THR A 38 -3.89 10.60 6.46
C THR A 38 -4.34 11.17 7.80
N LYS A 39 -3.78 10.66 8.91
CA LYS A 39 -3.77 11.46 10.12
C LYS A 39 -2.81 12.60 9.83
N SER A 40 -3.37 13.79 9.64
CA SER A 40 -2.62 15.06 9.64
C SER A 40 -1.66 15.21 10.84
N LYS A 41 -1.80 14.38 11.88
CA LYS A 41 -0.89 14.26 13.03
C LYS A 41 0.43 13.54 12.78
N ASP A 42 0.51 12.66 11.78
CA ASP A 42 1.72 11.85 11.52
C ASP A 42 2.62 12.45 10.43
N LEU A 43 2.21 13.58 9.84
CA LEU A 43 3.01 14.37 8.91
C LEU A 43 3.73 15.49 9.69
N PRO A 44 5.05 15.67 9.52
CA PRO A 44 5.75 16.79 10.15
C PRO A 44 5.10 18.11 9.70
N GLN A 45 4.70 18.93 10.67
CA GLN A 45 3.83 20.09 10.50
C GLN A 45 4.37 21.17 9.51
N LYS A 46 5.66 21.09 9.17
CA LYS A 46 6.30 21.91 8.12
C LYS A 46 5.90 21.55 6.69
N GLU A 47 5.31 20.38 6.45
CA GLU A 47 4.99 19.89 5.09
C GLU A 47 3.52 20.12 4.70
N LEU A 48 2.67 20.57 5.62
CA LEU A 48 1.23 20.82 5.39
C LEU A 48 0.93 22.07 4.55
N LYS A 49 1.92 22.92 4.24
CA LYS A 49 1.72 24.18 3.49
C LYS A 49 2.00 24.11 1.99
N ARG A 50 2.28 22.94 1.43
CA ARG A 50 2.47 22.79 -0.04
C ARG A 50 1.57 21.69 -0.58
N GLU A 51 0.33 22.08 -0.84
CA GLU A 51 -0.58 21.33 -1.70
C GLU A 51 0.11 21.08 -3.06
N SER A 52 0.03 19.83 -3.52
CA SER A 52 0.35 19.31 -4.87
C SER A 52 1.75 18.80 -5.24
N ASP A 53 2.88 19.22 -4.63
CA ASP A 53 4.21 18.91 -5.23
C ASP A 53 5.18 18.01 -4.43
N ASN A 54 4.85 17.58 -3.20
CA ASN A 54 5.80 16.84 -2.35
C ASN A 54 5.57 15.32 -2.22
N THR A 55 4.65 14.74 -2.98
CA THR A 55 4.32 13.29 -2.92
C THR A 55 5.49 12.37 -3.28
N ASN A 56 6.58 12.88 -3.85
CA ASN A 56 7.71 12.06 -4.31
C ASN A 56 8.76 11.70 -3.24
N LYS A 57 8.80 12.38 -2.08
CA LYS A 57 9.90 12.15 -1.11
C LYS A 57 9.87 10.77 -0.45
N ASN A 58 8.69 10.15 -0.34
CA ASN A 58 8.51 8.86 0.32
C ASN A 58 8.31 7.70 -0.68
N LEU A 59 8.50 7.97 -1.98
CA LEU A 59 8.35 6.98 -3.05
C LEU A 59 9.67 6.28 -3.33
N ILE A 60 9.69 4.97 -3.13
CA ILE A 60 10.79 4.10 -3.51
C ILE A 60 10.51 3.50 -4.86
N ARG A 61 11.44 3.65 -5.81
CA ARG A 61 11.35 2.95 -7.09
C ARG A 61 11.58 1.45 -6.86
N ILE A 62 10.61 0.64 -7.26
CA ILE A 62 10.68 -0.84 -7.18
C ILE A 62 11.19 -1.40 -8.51
N SER A 63 10.65 -0.88 -9.63
CA SER A 63 10.98 -1.30 -10.99
C SER A 63 10.69 -0.17 -11.97
N ASP A 64 10.87 -0.42 -13.27
CA ASP A 64 10.61 0.59 -14.30
C ASP A 64 9.16 1.10 -14.26
N GLY A 65 9.05 2.38 -13.89
CA GLY A 65 7.77 3.06 -13.74
C GLY A 65 6.92 2.57 -12.57
N ILE A 66 7.42 1.76 -11.63
CA ILE A 66 6.66 1.32 -10.44
C ILE A 66 7.32 1.86 -9.17
N PHE A 67 6.49 2.47 -8.32
CA PHE A 67 6.90 3.19 -7.11
C PHE A 67 6.10 2.73 -5.90
N PHE A 68 6.75 2.61 -4.75
CA PHE A 68 6.15 2.25 -3.47
C PHE A 68 6.16 3.43 -2.51
N ASP A 69 5.00 3.81 -2.01
CA ASP A 69 4.82 4.77 -0.92
C ASP A 69 4.88 4.04 0.42
N LYS A 70 5.93 4.31 1.19
CA LYS A 70 6.14 3.72 2.52
C LYS A 70 5.12 4.18 3.56
N VAL A 71 4.64 5.41 3.44
CA VAL A 71 3.74 6.01 4.43
C VAL A 71 2.33 5.47 4.23
N LEU A 72 1.85 5.51 2.99
CA LEU A 72 0.49 5.07 2.67
C LEU A 72 0.40 3.56 2.45
N ILE A 73 1.54 2.87 2.34
CA ILE A 73 1.61 1.45 1.97
C ILE A 73 0.82 1.25 0.66
N GLN A 74 1.26 1.95 -0.39
CA GLN A 74 0.61 1.93 -1.71
C GLN A 74 1.66 1.80 -2.80
N ILE A 75 1.29 1.16 -3.90
CA ILE A 75 2.11 1.08 -5.11
C ILE A 75 1.46 1.89 -6.21
N TYR A 76 2.25 2.74 -6.84
CA TYR A 76 1.92 3.58 -7.98
C TYR A 76 2.68 3.14 -9.22
N ARG A 77 2.09 3.41 -10.38
CA ARG A 77 2.73 3.26 -11.69
C ARG A 77 2.77 4.60 -12.39
N MET A 78 3.91 4.97 -12.95
CA MET A 78 4.07 6.13 -13.82
C MET A 78 3.49 5.80 -15.20
N ILE A 79 2.46 6.53 -15.59
CA ILE A 79 1.81 6.42 -16.91
C ILE A 79 1.66 7.84 -17.45
N ASN A 80 2.23 8.12 -18.61
CA ASN A 80 2.21 9.45 -19.25
C ASN A 80 2.63 10.58 -18.29
N GLY A 81 3.69 10.37 -17.51
CA GLY A 81 4.20 11.34 -16.55
C GLY A 81 3.35 11.54 -15.29
N LYS A 82 2.30 10.73 -15.09
CA LYS A 82 1.44 10.77 -13.89
C LYS A 82 1.54 9.49 -13.08
N LEU A 83 1.57 9.62 -11.76
CA LEU A 83 1.50 8.47 -10.83
C LEU A 83 0.05 8.02 -10.65
N VAL A 84 -0.23 6.77 -11.01
CA VAL A 84 -1.55 6.15 -10.93
C VAL A 84 -1.50 4.99 -9.94
N LEU A 85 -2.49 4.88 -9.04
CA LEU A 85 -2.56 3.79 -8.07
C LEU A 85 -2.61 2.43 -8.81
N TYR A 86 -1.63 1.58 -8.51
CA TYR A 86 -1.39 0.31 -9.22
C TYR A 86 -1.68 -0.93 -8.36
N SER A 87 -1.62 -0.79 -7.04
CA SER A 87 -1.94 -1.86 -6.08
C SER A 87 -3.44 -1.95 -5.78
N LYS A 88 -3.95 -3.18 -5.61
CA LYS A 88 -5.33 -3.46 -5.19
C LYS A 88 -5.47 -3.49 -3.68
N ASP A 89 -6.51 -2.83 -3.16
CA ASP A 89 -6.92 -2.90 -1.75
C ASP A 89 -8.04 -3.92 -1.58
N ARG A 90 -7.69 -5.14 -1.10
CA ARG A 90 -8.64 -6.26 -0.95
C ARG A 90 -9.79 -6.00 0.02
N ARG A 91 -9.83 -4.89 0.77
CA ARG A 91 -11.02 -4.50 1.56
C ARG A 91 -12.26 -4.31 0.72
N LYS A 92 -12.11 -3.76 -0.49
CA LYS A 92 -13.25 -3.50 -1.37
C LYS A 92 -13.85 -4.77 -1.98
N GLU A 93 -13.07 -5.85 -2.03
CA GLU A 93 -13.47 -7.13 -2.61
C GLU A 93 -13.96 -8.13 -1.54
N ALA A 94 -13.73 -7.85 -0.26
CA ALA A 94 -14.22 -8.70 0.82
C ALA A 94 -15.75 -8.63 0.90
N LYS A 95 -16.43 -9.77 0.75
CA LYS A 95 -17.87 -9.89 1.06
C LYS A 95 -18.10 -9.40 2.49
N ALA A 96 -19.08 -8.53 2.68
CA ALA A 96 -19.45 -8.06 4.01
C ALA A 96 -19.81 -9.27 4.88
N VAL A 97 -19.02 -9.52 5.91
CA VAL A 97 -19.31 -10.56 6.90
C VAL A 97 -20.31 -9.95 7.89
N PRO A 98 -21.53 -10.51 8.04
CA PRO A 98 -22.46 -10.04 9.05
C PRO A 98 -21.80 -10.16 10.42
N ALA A 99 -21.85 -9.07 11.20
CA ALA A 99 -21.37 -9.10 12.56
C ALA A 99 -22.25 -10.05 13.36
N ASP A 100 -21.72 -11.23 13.70
CA ASP A 100 -22.37 -12.12 14.65
C ASP A 100 -22.55 -11.35 15.96
N ARG A 101 -23.79 -10.95 16.24
CA ARG A 101 -24.17 -10.46 17.57
C ARG A 101 -23.93 -11.65 18.49
N ARG A 102 -22.78 -11.67 19.19
CA ARG A 102 -22.59 -12.55 20.35
C ARG A 102 -23.85 -12.44 21.19
N LYS A 103 -24.63 -13.52 21.28
CA LYS A 103 -25.73 -13.61 22.23
C LYS A 103 -25.10 -13.29 23.58
N LYS A 104 -25.45 -12.13 24.14
CA LYS A 104 -25.22 -11.86 25.56
C LYS A 104 -25.85 -13.05 26.28
N LYS A 105 -25.03 -13.80 27.01
CA LYS A 105 -25.54 -14.68 28.06
C LYS A 105 -26.25 -13.82 29.09
#